data_AF-A0A4V3BV97-F1
#
_entry.id   AF-A0A4V3BV97-F1
#
_cell.length_a   1.000
_cell.length_b   1.000
_cell.length_c   1.000
_cell.angle_alpha   90.00
_cell.angle_beta   90.00
_cell.angle_gamma   90.00
#
_symmetry.space_group_name_H-M   'P 1'
#
loop_
_entity.id
_entity.type
_entity.pdbx_description
1 polymer ?
#
loop_
_entity_poly.entity_id
_entity_poly.type
_entity_poly.pdbx_seq_one_letter_code
_entity_poly.pdbx_strand_id
1 'polypeptide(L)'
;MKAKVLIVLLACLLIACGSIMEPDSDDIIRQPEDAPAKFTLAKGMFFEENTCKSPMLDPKDGTELIMIRSWGNGIGDYRVPKYKYGLNHNEYVRLNCETGQLIGIVKK
;
A
#
# COMPACT_ATOMS: atom_id res chain seq x y z
N MET A 1 -43.77 22.38 19.61
CA MET A 1 -43.61 21.56 18.37
C MET A 1 -42.34 21.86 17.57
N LYS A 2 -41.74 23.07 17.64
CA LYS A 2 -40.55 23.44 16.86
C LYS A 2 -39.20 22.89 17.38
N ALA A 3 -39.08 22.64 18.69
CA ALA A 3 -37.83 22.15 19.30
C ALA A 3 -37.54 20.66 19.05
N LYS A 4 -38.58 19.83 18.89
CA LYS A 4 -38.41 18.38 18.65
C LYS A 4 -37.89 18.07 17.23
N VAL A 5 -38.19 18.93 16.26
CA VAL A 5 -37.76 18.77 14.86
C VAL A 5 -36.28 19.11 14.69
N LEU A 6 -35.76 20.06 15.47
CA LEU A 6 -34.36 20.49 15.39
C LEU A 6 -33.38 19.43 15.94
N ILE A 7 -33.82 18.64 16.92
CA ILE A 7 -32.99 17.59 17.55
C ILE A 7 -32.82 16.37 16.62
N VAL A 8 -33.82 16.06 15.80
CA VAL A 8 -33.76 14.93 14.84
C VAL A 8 -32.80 15.22 13.68
N LEU A 9 -32.70 16.48 13.24
CA LEU A 9 -31.76 16.90 12.18
C LEU A 9 -30.30 16.88 12.63
N LEU A 10 -30.03 17.14 13.92
CA LEU A 10 -28.66 17.12 14.46
C LEU A 10 -28.11 15.69 14.66
N ALA A 11 -28.99 14.70 14.85
CA ALA A 11 -28.61 13.31 15.07
C ALA A 11 -28.19 12.57 13.77
N CYS A 12 -28.62 13.04 12.59
CA CYS A 12 -28.28 12.40 11.31
C CYS A 12 -26.88 12.76 10.78
N LEU A 13 -26.24 13.80 11.31
CA LEU A 13 -24.94 14.29 10.83
C LEU A 13 -23.72 13.51 11.35
N LEU A 14 -23.90 12.58 12.28
CA LEU A 14 -22.80 11.84 12.93
C LEU A 14 -22.54 10.44 12.35
N ILE A 15 -23.25 10.03 11.30
CA ILE A 15 -23.02 8.75 10.61
C ILE A 15 -22.25 9.00 9.31
N ALA A 16 -21.13 9.71 9.38
CA ALA A 16 -20.15 9.71 8.31
C ALA A 16 -19.34 8.41 8.42
N CYS A 17 -19.85 7.34 7.82
CA CYS A 17 -19.15 6.06 7.70
C CYS A 17 -17.99 6.24 6.72
N GLY A 18 -16.79 6.51 7.23
CA GLY A 18 -15.58 6.43 6.43
C GLY A 18 -15.35 4.98 6.03
N SER A 19 -15.54 4.66 4.76
CA SER A 19 -15.23 3.33 4.22
C SER A 19 -13.72 3.17 4.22
N ILE A 20 -13.19 2.21 4.99
CA ILE A 20 -11.80 1.79 4.86
C ILE A 20 -11.73 1.01 3.55
N MET A 21 -11.10 1.58 2.52
CA MET A 21 -10.82 0.85 1.28
C MET A 21 -9.75 -0.20 1.58
N GLU A 22 -10.11 -1.47 1.41
CA GLU A 22 -9.15 -2.58 1.44
C GLU A 22 -8.63 -2.82 0.02
N PRO A 23 -7.34 -3.17 -0.14
CA PRO A 23 -6.77 -3.52 -1.43
C PRO A 23 -7.38 -4.86 -1.88
N ASP A 24 -7.97 -4.88 -3.06
CA ASP A 24 -8.44 -6.13 -3.64
C ASP A 24 -7.23 -6.99 -4.04
N SER A 25 -7.22 -8.26 -3.64
CA SER A 25 -6.23 -9.22 -4.12
C SER A 25 -6.37 -9.48 -5.62
N ASP A 26 -7.56 -9.23 -6.19
CA ASP A 26 -7.83 -9.38 -7.62
C ASP A 26 -7.19 -8.26 -8.46
N ASP A 27 -6.61 -7.23 -7.82
CA ASP A 27 -5.86 -6.16 -8.49
C ASP A 27 -4.46 -6.59 -8.97
N ILE A 28 -3.97 -7.78 -8.58
CA ILE A 28 -2.68 -8.29 -9.04
C ILE A 28 -2.78 -8.66 -10.52
N ILE A 29 -2.18 -7.84 -11.38
CA ILE A 29 -2.27 -8.04 -12.84
C ILE A 29 -1.23 -9.03 -13.37
N ARG A 30 -0.09 -9.20 -12.70
CA ARG A 30 0.97 -10.18 -13.02
C ARG A 30 2.08 -10.19 -11.97
N GLN A 31 3.01 -11.14 -12.08
CA GLN A 31 4.26 -11.15 -11.32
C GLN A 31 5.35 -10.30 -12.01
N PRO A 32 6.29 -9.68 -11.26
CA PRO A 32 7.41 -8.97 -11.84
C PRO A 32 8.47 -9.92 -12.40
N GLU A 33 9.27 -9.40 -13.33
CA GLU A 33 10.42 -10.10 -13.90
C GLU A 33 11.67 -9.85 -13.04
N ASP A 34 12.49 -10.86 -12.77
CA ASP A 34 13.78 -10.74 -12.06
C ASP A 34 13.79 -10.06 -10.67
N ALA A 35 12.62 -9.79 -10.09
CA ALA A 35 12.50 -9.21 -8.75
C ALA A 35 12.92 -10.23 -7.67
N PRO A 36 13.48 -9.77 -6.54
CA PRO A 36 13.65 -10.62 -5.37
C PRO A 36 12.27 -11.00 -4.79
N ALA A 37 12.18 -12.18 -4.18
CA ALA A 37 10.96 -12.58 -3.47
C ALA A 37 10.66 -11.71 -2.23
N LYS A 38 11.69 -11.08 -1.67
CA LYS A 38 11.58 -10.18 -0.51
C LYS A 38 12.49 -8.97 -0.68
N PHE A 39 11.95 -7.80 -0.39
CA PHE A 39 12.67 -6.55 -0.23
C PHE A 39 13.03 -6.32 1.23
N THR A 40 14.08 -5.56 1.48
CA THR A 40 14.58 -5.30 2.83
C THR A 40 14.42 -3.84 3.23
N LEU A 41 14.68 -3.54 4.49
CA LEU A 41 14.72 -2.19 5.01
C LEU A 41 16.16 -1.66 5.02
N ALA A 42 16.32 -0.34 4.98
CA ALA A 42 17.60 0.29 5.27
C ALA A 42 18.09 -0.04 6.69
N LYS A 43 19.41 0.07 6.88
CA LYS A 43 20.06 -0.23 8.16
C LYS A 43 19.46 0.61 9.29
N GLY A 44 19.11 -0.05 10.40
CA GLY A 44 18.55 0.59 11.59
C GLY A 44 17.02 0.74 11.56
N MET A 45 16.36 0.31 10.48
CA MET A 45 14.90 0.18 10.42
C MET A 45 14.47 -1.25 10.71
N PHE A 46 13.26 -1.40 11.23
CA PHE A 46 12.65 -2.68 11.55
C PHE A 46 11.23 -2.75 11.00
N PHE A 47 10.79 -3.96 10.68
CA PHE A 47 9.41 -4.21 10.30
C PHE A 47 8.51 -4.07 11.53
N GLU A 48 7.34 -3.51 11.32
CA GLU A 48 6.30 -3.32 12.34
C GLU A 48 4.97 -3.81 11.75
N GLU A 49 4.13 -4.38 12.60
CA GLU A 49 2.83 -4.92 12.20
C GLU A 49 1.98 -3.82 11.55
N ASN A 50 1.32 -4.17 10.44
CA ASN A 50 0.49 -3.30 9.62
C ASN A 50 1.13 -1.96 9.20
N THR A 51 2.46 -1.85 9.26
CA THR A 51 3.17 -0.57 9.01
C THR A 51 4.09 -0.68 7.81
N CYS A 52 3.77 0.07 6.76
CA CYS A 52 4.63 0.20 5.60
C CYS A 52 5.79 1.17 5.86
N LYS A 53 7.00 0.80 5.41
CA LYS A 53 8.20 1.62 5.51
C LYS A 53 8.65 2.06 4.13
N SER A 54 9.33 3.21 4.03
CA SER A 54 9.88 3.72 2.78
C SER A 54 11.21 4.44 3.04
N PRO A 55 12.26 4.23 2.22
CA PRO A 55 12.30 3.29 1.10
C PRO A 55 12.37 1.82 1.55
N MET A 56 11.87 0.93 0.70
CA MET A 56 12.24 -0.49 0.70
C MET A 56 13.44 -0.69 -0.24
N LEU A 57 14.27 -1.70 -0.01
CA LEU A 57 15.52 -1.93 -0.76
C LEU A 57 15.52 -3.29 -1.45
N ASP A 58 15.99 -3.33 -2.70
CA ASP A 58 16.37 -4.59 -3.34
C ASP A 58 17.67 -5.12 -2.69
N PRO A 59 17.67 -6.30 -2.07
CA PRO A 59 18.88 -6.86 -1.46
C PRO A 59 19.98 -7.21 -2.47
N LYS A 60 19.66 -7.34 -3.77
CA LYS A 60 20.64 -7.70 -4.80
C LYS A 60 21.56 -6.53 -5.15
N ASP A 61 21.02 -5.31 -5.23
CA ASP A 61 21.76 -4.14 -5.72
C ASP A 61 21.47 -2.81 -5.00
N GLY A 62 20.65 -2.83 -3.96
CA GLY A 62 20.31 -1.65 -3.17
C GLY A 62 19.30 -0.72 -3.83
N THR A 63 18.63 -1.13 -4.92
CA THR A 63 17.59 -0.32 -5.56
C THR A 63 16.52 0.10 -4.56
N GLU A 64 16.25 1.41 -4.48
CA GLU A 64 15.21 1.95 -3.62
C GLU A 64 13.82 1.89 -4.27
N LEU A 65 12.85 1.40 -3.51
CA LEU A 65 11.44 1.39 -3.82
C LEU A 65 10.73 2.41 -2.93
N ILE A 66 10.06 3.38 -3.55
CA ILE A 66 9.41 4.49 -2.85
C ILE A 66 7.92 4.20 -2.74
N MET A 67 7.40 4.19 -1.52
CA MET A 67 5.98 3.95 -1.29
C MET A 67 5.13 5.08 -1.88
N ILE A 68 4.05 4.70 -2.56
CA ILE A 68 3.06 5.62 -3.14
C ILE A 68 1.75 5.58 -2.36
N ARG A 69 1.32 4.40 -1.94
CA ARG A 69 0.15 4.23 -1.08
C ARG A 69 0.33 3.03 -0.16
N SER A 70 -0.18 3.16 1.06
CA SER A 70 -0.34 2.06 2.01
C SER A 70 -1.81 1.79 2.22
N TRP A 71 -2.09 0.55 2.59
CA TRP A 71 -3.41 0.04 2.92
C TRP A 71 -3.42 -0.39 4.39
N GLY A 72 -4.58 -0.33 5.04
CA GLY A 72 -4.72 -0.56 6.49
C GLY A 72 -4.35 -1.96 7.00
N ASN A 73 -4.05 -2.90 6.09
CA ASN A 73 -3.77 -4.31 6.35
C ASN A 73 -2.30 -4.69 6.08
N GLY A 74 -1.36 -3.75 6.22
CA GLY A 74 0.06 -4.03 6.01
C GLY A 74 0.43 -4.31 4.55
N ILE A 75 -0.32 -3.75 3.59
CA ILE A 75 -0.02 -3.84 2.17
C ILE A 75 0.38 -2.46 1.67
N GLY A 76 1.39 -2.38 0.81
CA GLY A 76 1.84 -1.13 0.22
C GLY A 76 2.19 -1.26 -1.24
N ASP A 77 1.88 -0.22 -2.01
CA ASP A 77 2.23 -0.11 -3.42
C ASP A 77 3.39 0.87 -3.59
N TYR A 78 4.43 0.42 -4.27
CA TYR A 78 5.72 1.08 -4.37
C TYR A 78 6.06 1.38 -5.82
N ARG A 79 6.56 2.59 -6.04
CA ARG A 79 7.20 2.98 -7.29
C ARG A 79 8.64 2.49 -7.28
N VAL A 80 9.03 1.88 -8.39
CA VAL A 80 10.40 1.44 -8.67
C VAL A 80 11.04 2.36 -9.71
N PRO A 81 12.38 2.38 -9.84
CA PRO A 81 13.04 3.07 -10.96
C PRO A 81 12.58 2.55 -12.32
N LYS A 82 12.64 3.39 -13.35
CA LYS A 82 12.19 3.00 -14.70
C LYS A 82 12.91 1.74 -15.18
N TYR A 83 12.17 0.88 -15.88
CA TYR A 83 12.66 -0.36 -16.50
C TYR A 83 13.11 -1.47 -15.52
N LYS A 84 12.89 -1.30 -14.21
CA LYS A 84 13.10 -2.37 -13.24
C LYS A 84 11.91 -3.34 -13.20
N TYR A 85 12.24 -4.60 -13.04
CA TYR A 85 11.31 -5.72 -12.86
C TYR A 85 10.23 -5.89 -13.93
N GLY A 86 10.50 -5.41 -15.14
CA GLY A 86 9.56 -5.40 -16.25
C GLY A 86 8.37 -4.46 -16.06
N LEU A 87 8.41 -3.46 -15.16
CA LEU A 87 7.28 -2.55 -14.92
C LEU A 87 7.07 -1.54 -16.06
N ASN A 88 5.80 -1.30 -16.38
CA ASN A 88 5.36 -0.21 -17.23
C ASN A 88 5.17 1.10 -16.43
N HIS A 89 5.00 2.22 -17.15
CA HIS A 89 4.82 3.54 -16.53
C HIS A 89 3.52 3.70 -15.73
N ASN A 90 2.55 2.80 -15.87
CA ASN A 90 1.25 2.82 -15.16
C ASN A 90 1.12 1.68 -14.15
N GLU A 91 2.25 1.22 -13.61
CA GLU A 91 2.28 0.08 -12.69
C GLU A 91 3.08 0.40 -11.42
N TYR A 92 2.74 -0.31 -10.34
CA TYR A 92 3.46 -0.34 -9.08
C TYR A 92 3.76 -1.78 -8.66
N VAL A 93 4.78 -1.95 -7.81
CA VAL A 93 5.02 -3.21 -7.10
C VAL A 93 4.23 -3.19 -5.79
N ARG A 94 3.43 -4.23 -5.54
CA ARG A 94 2.71 -4.44 -4.29
C ARG A 94 3.51 -5.35 -3.36
N LEU A 95 3.72 -4.90 -2.12
CA LEU A 95 4.48 -5.61 -1.09
C LEU A 95 3.63 -5.86 0.16
N ASN A 96 3.90 -6.97 0.84
CA ASN A 96 3.55 -7.16 2.24
C ASN A 96 4.56 -6.37 3.08
N CYS A 97 4.08 -5.38 3.81
CA CYS A 97 4.88 -4.41 4.54
C CYS A 97 5.50 -4.94 5.82
N GLU A 98 4.99 -6.04 6.37
CA GLU A 98 5.52 -6.65 7.60
C GLU A 98 6.72 -7.55 7.33
N THR A 99 6.81 -8.08 6.11
CA THR A 99 7.82 -9.08 5.74
C THR A 99 8.71 -8.64 4.59
N GLY A 100 8.34 -7.56 3.91
CA GLY A 100 8.93 -7.11 2.65
C GLY A 100 8.62 -8.05 1.48
N GLN A 101 7.72 -9.02 1.64
CA GLN A 101 7.42 -10.00 0.61
C GLN A 101 6.77 -9.35 -0.61
N LEU A 102 7.28 -9.69 -1.79
CA LEU A 102 6.70 -9.33 -3.06
C LEU A 102 5.35 -10.07 -3.25
N ILE A 103 4.29 -9.30 -3.51
CA ILE A 103 2.96 -9.85 -3.80
C ILE A 103 2.73 -9.89 -5.32
N GLY A 104 3.04 -8.81 -6.03
CA GLY A 104 2.88 -8.74 -7.48
C GLY A 104 2.93 -7.32 -8.03
N ILE A 105 2.54 -7.17 -9.29
CA ILE A 105 2.37 -5.88 -9.97
C ILE A 105 0.90 -5.49 -9.98
N VAL A 106 0.62 -4.23 -9.71
CA VAL A 106 -0.72 -3.61 -9.76
C VAL A 106 -0.73 -2.38 -10.66
N LYS A 107 -1.91 -1.96 -11.09
CA LYS A 107 -2.08 -0.67 -11.76
C LYS A 107 -1.99 0.48 -10.76
N LYS A 108 -1.57 1.65 -11.28
CA LYS A 108 -1.66 2.91 -10.53
C LYS A 108 -3.08 3.20 -10.09
#